data_AF-A0A8A4ZGU4-F1
#
_entry.id   AF-A0A8A4ZGU4-F1
#
_cell.length_a   1.000
_cell.length_b   1.000
_cell.length_c   1.000
_cell.angle_alpha   90.00
_cell.angle_beta   90.00
_cell.angle_gamma   90.00
#
_symmetry.space_group_name_H-M   'P 1'
#
loop_
_entity.id
_entity.type
_entity.pdbx_description
1 polymer ?
#
loop_
_entity_poly.entity_id
_entity_poly.type
_entity_poly.pdbx_seq_one_letter_code
_entity_poly.pdbx_strand_id
1 'polypeptide(L)'
;MGDLLVPENFTVAMVDGVRVVLTRAALESEFAQFEWDGVRDAATDRRDLQWEREFDAWGRAVKVHGHDEAGPPPQMPGNLLARVQMVVSSENGEELKKLDGQVAGSGSEWHAEWRHALPAEGVKRLSLRFAVDGVPSAACQLHID
;
A
#
# COMPACT_ATOMS: atom_id res chain seq x y z
N MET A 1 -10.69 -19.38 6.84
CA MET A 1 -10.55 -17.95 6.50
C MET A 1 -10.43 -17.21 7.81
N GLY A 2 -9.31 -16.53 8.03
CA GLY A 2 -8.96 -15.96 9.33
C GLY A 2 -7.92 -14.85 9.21
N ASP A 3 -7.99 -13.89 10.13
CA ASP A 3 -6.99 -12.83 10.22
C ASP A 3 -5.70 -13.38 10.82
N LEU A 4 -4.57 -13.00 10.24
CA LEU A 4 -3.24 -13.30 10.74
C LEU A 4 -2.85 -12.26 11.78
N LEU A 5 -2.15 -12.71 12.84
CA LEU A 5 -1.66 -11.80 13.87
C LEU A 5 -0.54 -10.90 13.30
N VAL A 6 -0.92 -9.67 12.97
CA VAL A 6 0.00 -8.59 12.59
C VAL A 6 0.56 -7.94 13.87
N PRO A 7 1.88 -7.69 13.96
CA PRO A 7 2.42 -6.93 15.09
C PRO A 7 1.78 -5.54 15.14
N GLU A 8 1.34 -5.12 16.33
CA GLU A 8 0.67 -3.84 16.51
C GLU A 8 1.56 -2.69 15.99
N ASN A 9 1.00 -1.79 15.17
CA ASN A 9 1.70 -0.65 14.59
C ASN A 9 2.97 -1.02 13.80
N PHE A 10 3.03 -2.21 13.19
CA PHE A 10 4.19 -2.65 12.41
C PHE A 10 4.47 -1.70 11.25
N THR A 11 5.53 -0.89 11.40
CA THR A 11 5.92 0.07 10.37
C THR A 11 6.66 -0.65 9.26
N VAL A 12 6.08 -0.63 8.05
CA VAL A 12 6.66 -1.28 6.87
C VAL A 12 7.68 -0.40 6.16
N ALA A 13 7.48 0.92 6.21
CA ALA A 13 8.29 1.89 5.49
C ALA A 13 8.09 3.34 5.99
N MET A 14 9.03 4.19 5.62
CA MET A 14 8.86 5.64 5.56
C MET A 14 8.97 6.06 4.10
N VAL A 15 7.94 6.70 3.53
CA VAL A 15 7.92 7.17 2.14
C VAL A 15 7.73 8.67 2.14
N ASP A 16 8.77 9.42 1.78
CA ASP A 16 8.80 10.89 1.78
C ASP A 16 8.30 11.52 3.11
N GLY A 17 8.59 10.86 4.24
CA GLY A 17 8.15 11.32 5.56
C GLY A 17 6.72 10.91 5.93
N VAL A 18 6.03 10.11 5.11
CA VAL A 18 4.80 9.41 5.48
C VAL A 18 5.18 8.06 6.08
N ARG A 19 4.72 7.80 7.31
CA ARG A 19 4.88 6.50 7.95
C ARG A 19 3.84 5.53 7.41
N VAL A 20 4.28 4.36 6.95
CA VAL A 20 3.38 3.32 6.42
C VAL A 20 3.35 2.15 7.39
N VAL A 21 2.16 1.68 7.75
CA VAL A 21 1.97 0.60 8.72
C VAL A 21 1.14 -0.53 8.14
N LEU A 22 1.55 -1.78 8.38
CA LEU A 22 0.73 -2.95 8.05
C LEU A 22 -0.47 -2.97 8.99
N THR A 23 -1.67 -2.83 8.44
CA THR A 23 -2.92 -2.71 9.20
C THR A 23 -3.71 -4.00 9.22
N ARG A 24 -3.59 -4.82 8.16
CA ARG A 24 -4.25 -6.12 8.10
C ARG A 24 -3.43 -7.14 7.34
N ALA A 25 -3.51 -8.39 7.80
CA ALA A 25 -3.12 -9.56 7.04
C ALA A 25 -4.21 -10.61 7.23
N ALA A 26 -4.73 -11.18 6.15
CA ALA A 26 -5.81 -12.15 6.18
C ALA A 26 -5.54 -13.31 5.22
N LEU A 27 -6.00 -14.50 5.61
CA LEU A 27 -5.99 -15.69 4.76
C LEU A 27 -7.37 -16.03 4.26
N GLU A 28 -7.46 -16.06 2.94
CA GLU A 28 -8.59 -16.53 2.16
C GLU A 28 -8.32 -17.94 1.64
N SER A 29 -9.32 -18.59 1.04
CA SER A 29 -9.14 -19.97 0.53
C SER A 29 -8.11 -20.09 -0.58
N GLU A 30 -7.88 -19.02 -1.34
CA GLU A 30 -7.01 -19.03 -2.53
C GLU A 30 -5.86 -18.02 -2.46
N PHE A 31 -5.91 -17.06 -1.52
CA PHE A 31 -4.93 -15.99 -1.44
C PHE A 31 -4.70 -15.50 -0.01
N ALA A 32 -3.54 -14.88 0.19
CA ALA A 32 -3.26 -14.03 1.33
C ALA A 32 -3.47 -12.57 0.93
N GLN A 33 -4.20 -11.82 1.74
CA GLN A 33 -4.44 -10.38 1.57
C GLN A 33 -3.66 -9.60 2.62
N PHE A 34 -3.04 -8.51 2.20
CA PHE A 34 -2.27 -7.63 3.06
C PHE A 34 -2.67 -6.18 2.78
N GLU A 35 -2.97 -5.44 3.84
CA GLU A 35 -3.36 -4.04 3.79
C GLU A 35 -2.38 -3.20 4.61
N TRP A 36 -2.00 -2.04 4.10
CA TRP A 36 -1.25 -1.04 4.85
C TRP A 36 -1.75 0.36 4.57
N ASP A 37 -1.60 1.20 5.59
CA ASP A 37 -2.03 2.58 5.56
C ASP A 37 -0.86 3.54 5.74
N GLY A 38 -0.93 4.68 5.05
CA GLY A 38 -0.20 5.88 5.43
C GLY A 38 -0.81 6.45 6.71
N VAL A 39 -0.01 6.56 7.76
CA VAL A 39 -0.44 7.09 9.06
C VAL A 39 -0.88 8.54 8.89
N ARG A 40 -2.11 8.82 9.32
CA ARG A 40 -2.67 10.18 9.35
C ARG A 40 -1.94 11.04 10.38
N ASP A 41 -1.25 12.05 9.89
CA ASP A 41 -0.56 13.05 10.70
C ASP A 41 -0.50 14.42 9.98
N ALA A 42 0.17 15.39 10.60
CA ALA A 42 0.32 16.73 10.05
C ALA A 42 1.06 16.78 8.70
N ALA A 43 1.80 15.73 8.33
CA ALA A 43 2.50 15.63 7.05
C ALA A 43 1.60 15.06 5.95
N THR A 44 0.72 14.10 6.25
CA THR A 44 -0.31 13.62 5.31
C THR A 44 -1.39 14.68 5.11
N ASP A 45 -1.87 15.32 6.18
CA ASP A 45 -2.92 16.35 6.11
C ASP A 45 -2.48 17.54 5.25
N ARG A 46 -1.20 17.94 5.36
CA ARG A 46 -0.65 19.01 4.53
C ARG A 46 -0.62 18.64 3.05
N ARG A 47 -0.34 17.37 2.73
CA ARG A 47 -0.31 16.88 1.35
C ARG A 47 -1.70 16.82 0.75
N ASP A 48 -2.68 16.36 1.51
CA ASP A 48 -4.07 16.34 1.06
C ASP A 48 -4.55 17.75 0.76
N LEU A 49 -4.33 18.71 1.69
CA LEU A 49 -4.69 20.12 1.47
C LEU A 49 -3.94 20.76 0.29
N GLN A 50 -2.70 20.35 0.04
CA GLN A 50 -1.96 20.83 -1.13
C GLN A 50 -2.57 20.27 -2.41
N TRP A 51 -2.81 18.97 -2.46
CA TRP A 51 -3.40 18.30 -3.61
C TRP A 51 -4.80 18.84 -3.92
N GLU A 52 -5.66 19.04 -2.92
CA GLU A 52 -7.00 19.64 -3.10
C GLU A 52 -6.91 21.00 -3.80
N ARG A 53 -6.00 21.87 -3.36
CA ARG A 53 -5.79 23.20 -3.97
C ARG A 53 -5.28 23.10 -5.41
N GLU A 54 -4.35 22.18 -5.67
CA GLU A 54 -3.80 21.94 -7.01
C GLU A 54 -4.86 21.36 -7.95
N PHE A 55 -5.66 20.41 -7.46
CA PHE A 55 -6.71 19.75 -8.21
C PHE A 55 -7.84 20.72 -8.56
N ASP A 56 -8.23 21.57 -7.62
CA ASP A 56 -9.18 22.66 -7.85
C ASP A 56 -8.66 23.67 -8.88
N ALA A 57 -7.37 24.02 -8.81
CA ALA A 57 -6.74 24.91 -9.78
C ALA A 57 -6.71 24.29 -11.17
N TRP A 58 -6.32 23.01 -11.27
CA TRP A 58 -6.36 22.24 -12.51
C TRP A 58 -7.78 22.17 -13.07
N GLY A 59 -8.78 21.87 -12.26
CA GLY A 59 -10.18 21.83 -12.67
C GLY A 59 -10.70 23.16 -13.21
N ARG A 60 -10.23 24.29 -12.66
CA ARG A 60 -10.51 25.63 -13.24
C ARG A 60 -9.79 25.84 -14.57
N ALA A 61 -8.52 25.45 -14.67
CA ALA A 61 -7.76 25.57 -15.91
C ALA A 61 -8.38 24.76 -17.05
N VAL A 62 -8.79 23.52 -16.80
CA VAL A 62 -9.50 22.66 -17.76
C VAL A 62 -10.77 23.34 -18.27
N LYS A 63 -11.56 23.97 -17.39
CA LYS A 63 -12.80 24.66 -17.78
C LYS A 63 -12.57 25.88 -18.67
N VAL A 64 -11.44 26.57 -18.53
CA VAL A 64 -11.13 27.80 -19.28
C VAL A 64 -10.39 27.51 -20.57
N HIS A 65 -9.43 26.59 -20.54
CA HIS A 65 -8.43 26.37 -21.59
C HIS A 65 -8.54 25.00 -22.28
N GLY A 66 -9.41 24.11 -21.77
CA GLY A 66 -9.47 22.73 -22.21
C GLY A 66 -8.38 21.85 -21.57
N HIS A 67 -8.50 20.54 -21.77
CA HIS A 67 -7.60 19.56 -21.15
C HIS A 67 -6.16 19.65 -21.65
N ASP A 68 -5.95 19.93 -22.94
CA ASP A 68 -4.62 19.93 -23.56
C ASP A 68 -3.72 21.03 -22.99
N GLU A 69 -4.28 22.22 -22.73
CA GLU A 69 -3.55 23.36 -22.18
C GLU A 69 -3.42 23.30 -20.65
N ALA A 70 -4.38 22.68 -19.95
CA ALA A 70 -4.34 22.54 -18.48
C ALA A 70 -3.31 21.51 -17.99
N GLY A 71 -2.86 20.62 -18.87
CA GLY A 71 -1.94 19.54 -18.52
C GLY A 71 -2.59 18.40 -17.73
N PRO A 72 -1.79 17.43 -17.24
CA PRO A 72 -2.31 16.30 -16.48
C PRO A 72 -2.83 16.75 -15.10
N PRO A 73 -3.82 16.04 -14.54
CA PRO A 73 -4.26 16.30 -13.17
C PRO A 73 -3.12 16.04 -12.17
N PRO A 74 -3.07 16.76 -11.04
CA PRO A 74 -2.12 16.47 -9.99
C PRO A 74 -2.36 15.06 -9.42
N GLN A 75 -1.26 14.36 -9.12
CA GLN A 75 -1.32 13.00 -8.60
C GLN A 75 -1.87 12.98 -7.17
N MET A 76 -2.79 12.06 -6.87
CA MET A 76 -3.26 11.86 -5.50
C MET A 76 -2.08 11.50 -4.58
N PRO A 77 -2.00 12.11 -3.39
CA PRO A 77 -0.85 11.93 -2.50
C PRO A 77 -0.71 10.48 -2.01
N GLY A 78 -1.82 9.76 -1.89
CA GLY A 78 -1.87 8.32 -1.63
C GLY A 78 -1.07 7.43 -2.56
N ASN A 79 -0.84 7.88 -3.80
CA ASN A 79 -0.05 7.15 -4.78
C ASN A 79 1.40 6.93 -4.31
N LEU A 80 1.88 7.68 -3.30
CA LEU A 80 3.16 7.41 -2.64
C LEU A 80 3.27 5.98 -2.12
N LEU A 81 2.17 5.37 -1.66
CA LEU A 81 2.18 4.00 -1.15
C LEU A 81 2.53 2.96 -2.24
N ALA A 82 2.43 3.31 -3.53
CA ALA A 82 2.82 2.45 -4.63
C ALA A 82 4.34 2.23 -4.73
N ARG A 83 5.14 3.06 -4.03
CA ARG A 83 6.59 2.89 -3.92
C ARG A 83 6.99 1.82 -2.92
N VAL A 84 6.10 1.47 -2.00
CA VAL A 84 6.30 0.30 -1.14
C VAL A 84 6.20 -0.93 -2.03
N GLN A 85 7.07 -1.91 -1.79
CA GLN A 85 7.12 -3.21 -2.44
C GLN A 85 7.10 -4.25 -1.32
N MET A 86 6.40 -5.37 -1.52
CA MET A 86 6.43 -6.51 -0.60
C MET A 86 6.67 -7.77 -1.39
N VAL A 87 7.57 -8.58 -0.85
CA VAL A 87 7.78 -9.96 -1.26
C VAL A 87 7.27 -10.83 -0.13
N VAL A 88 6.39 -11.77 -0.46
CA VAL A 88 5.88 -12.77 0.48
C VAL A 88 6.52 -14.10 0.13
N SER A 89 7.08 -14.78 1.12
CA SER A 89 7.69 -16.10 0.95
C SER A 89 7.11 -17.10 1.94
N SER A 90 6.93 -18.36 1.52
CA SER A 90 6.57 -19.45 2.43
C SER A 90 7.75 -19.83 3.34
N GLU A 91 7.51 -20.70 4.33
CA GLU A 91 8.56 -21.20 5.22
C GLU A 91 9.68 -21.99 4.53
N ASN A 92 9.42 -22.48 3.31
CA ASN A 92 10.40 -23.19 2.48
C ASN A 92 11.22 -22.24 1.59
N GLY A 93 10.97 -20.92 1.67
CA GLY A 93 11.63 -19.90 0.86
C GLY A 93 11.03 -19.69 -0.53
N GLU A 94 9.89 -20.32 -0.84
CA GLU A 94 9.16 -20.09 -2.10
C GLU A 94 8.51 -18.70 -2.08
N GLU A 95 8.85 -17.86 -3.05
CA GLU A 95 8.19 -16.56 -3.23
C GLU A 95 6.80 -16.74 -3.83
N LEU A 96 5.80 -16.21 -3.13
CA LEU A 96 4.40 -16.28 -3.55
C LEU A 96 4.13 -15.28 -4.67
N LYS A 97 3.35 -15.72 -5.65
CA LYS A 97 2.97 -14.89 -6.78
C LYS A 97 1.99 -13.81 -6.33
N LYS A 98 2.35 -12.54 -6.54
CA LYS A 98 1.40 -11.42 -6.46
C LYS A 98 0.32 -11.59 -7.52
N LEU A 99 -0.94 -11.60 -7.10
CA LEU A 99 -2.10 -11.70 -7.98
C LEU A 99 -2.49 -10.31 -8.50
N ASP A 100 -2.68 -9.39 -7.57
CA ASP A 100 -3.04 -8.00 -7.85
C ASP A 100 -2.67 -7.08 -6.70
N GLY A 101 -2.99 -5.80 -6.90
CA GLY A 101 -2.82 -4.79 -5.88
C GLY A 101 -3.50 -3.49 -6.23
N GLN A 102 -3.96 -2.80 -5.19
CA GLN A 102 -4.50 -1.46 -5.27
C GLN A 102 -3.73 -0.52 -4.35
N VAL A 103 -3.60 0.73 -4.79
CA VAL A 103 -3.08 1.84 -3.99
C VAL A 103 -4.03 3.02 -4.21
N ALA A 104 -4.41 3.66 -3.12
CA ALA A 104 -5.31 4.80 -3.10
C ALA A 104 -6.68 4.51 -3.77
N GLY A 105 -7.53 5.55 -3.84
CA GLY A 105 -8.88 5.49 -4.40
C GLY A 105 -9.79 6.55 -3.78
N SER A 106 -10.98 6.73 -4.36
CA SER A 106 -12.02 7.60 -3.76
C SER A 106 -12.41 7.07 -2.38
N GLY A 107 -12.02 7.77 -1.31
CA GLY A 107 -12.29 7.39 0.07
C GLY A 107 -11.23 6.48 0.72
N SER A 108 -10.13 6.18 0.01
CA SER A 108 -9.04 5.32 0.49
C SER A 108 -7.67 5.97 0.27
N GLU A 109 -7.60 7.29 0.47
CA GLU A 109 -6.48 8.16 0.07
C GLU A 109 -5.12 7.77 0.63
N TRP A 110 -5.06 7.04 1.75
CA TRP A 110 -3.81 6.56 2.33
C TRP A 110 -3.88 5.08 2.65
N HIS A 111 -4.45 4.30 1.74
CA HIS A 111 -4.62 2.86 1.88
C HIS A 111 -4.07 2.12 0.66
N ALA A 112 -3.54 0.93 0.90
CA ALA A 112 -3.12 0.02 -0.15
C ALA A 112 -3.35 -1.43 0.28
N GLU A 113 -3.68 -2.26 -0.71
CA GLU A 113 -4.03 -3.66 -0.52
C GLU A 113 -3.35 -4.50 -1.60
N TRP A 114 -2.61 -5.55 -1.26
CA TRP A 114 -2.10 -6.55 -2.22
C TRP A 114 -2.55 -7.96 -1.86
N ARG A 115 -2.80 -8.75 -2.92
CA ARG A 115 -3.14 -10.17 -2.81
C ARG A 115 -2.05 -11.05 -3.40
N HIS A 116 -1.73 -12.14 -2.72
CA HIS A 116 -0.75 -13.14 -3.14
C HIS A 116 -1.39 -14.52 -3.18
N ALA A 117 -1.11 -15.29 -4.23
CA ALA A 117 -1.58 -16.65 -4.33
C ALA A 117 -1.04 -17.47 -3.16
N LEU A 118 -1.89 -18.25 -2.51
CA LEU A 118 -1.40 -19.13 -1.45
C LEU A 118 -0.56 -20.28 -2.03
N PRO A 119 0.46 -20.72 -1.28
CA PRO A 119 1.15 -21.96 -1.58
C PRO A 119 0.21 -23.15 -1.36
N ALA A 120 0.56 -24.31 -1.93
CA ALA A 120 -0.17 -25.55 -1.73
C ALA A 120 -0.29 -25.92 -0.22
N GLU A 121 -1.27 -26.74 0.12
CA GLU A 121 -1.65 -27.08 1.50
C GLU A 121 -0.46 -27.31 2.45
N GLY A 122 -0.57 -26.77 3.67
CA GLY A 122 0.34 -27.08 4.77
C GLY A 122 1.35 -26.00 5.15
N VAL A 123 1.31 -24.80 4.56
CA VAL A 123 2.17 -23.68 4.98
C VAL A 123 1.72 -23.12 6.31
N LYS A 124 2.66 -23.05 7.27
CA LYS A 124 2.41 -22.57 8.64
C LYS A 124 2.96 -21.17 8.92
N ARG A 125 3.88 -20.69 8.08
CA ARG A 125 4.51 -19.38 8.24
C ARG A 125 4.70 -18.67 6.91
N LEU A 126 4.46 -17.37 6.93
CA LEU A 126 4.77 -16.45 5.84
C LEU A 126 5.84 -15.47 6.29
N SER A 127 6.85 -15.27 5.46
CA SER A 127 7.87 -14.23 5.63
C SER A 127 7.55 -13.07 4.70
N LEU A 128 7.39 -11.87 5.25
CA LEU A 128 7.11 -10.66 4.51
C LEU A 128 8.37 -9.81 4.52
N ARG A 129 8.84 -9.40 3.35
CA ARG A 129 9.96 -8.45 3.19
C ARG A 129 9.46 -7.24 2.43
N PHE A 130 9.74 -6.06 2.97
CA PHE A 130 9.32 -4.79 2.41
C PHE A 130 10.51 -4.00 1.88
N ALA A 131 10.29 -3.23 0.82
CA ALA A 131 11.26 -2.31 0.26
C ALA A 131 10.58 -1.03 -0.21
N VAL A 132 11.34 0.07 -0.30
CA VAL A 132 10.94 1.32 -0.96
C VAL A 132 11.92 1.58 -2.08
N ASP A 133 11.43 1.66 -3.32
CA ASP A 133 12.26 1.87 -4.52
C ASP A 133 13.46 0.90 -4.60
N GLY A 134 13.23 -0.37 -4.23
CA GLY A 134 14.26 -1.42 -4.23
C GLY A 134 15.18 -1.44 -3.00
N VAL A 135 15.05 -0.50 -2.07
CA VAL A 135 15.84 -0.47 -0.82
C VAL A 135 15.05 -1.17 0.29
N PRO A 136 15.58 -2.23 0.94
CA PRO A 136 14.90 -2.92 2.03
C PRO A 136 14.52 -1.97 3.18
N SER A 137 13.28 -2.10 3.68
CA SER A 137 12.71 -1.21 4.70
C SER A 137 12.26 -1.92 5.97
N ALA A 138 11.63 -3.09 5.85
CA ALA A 138 11.15 -3.87 7.00
C ALA A 138 11.02 -5.35 6.64
N ALA A 139 10.94 -6.20 7.65
CA ALA A 139 10.58 -7.61 7.49
C ALA A 139 9.86 -8.14 8.73
N CYS A 140 8.90 -9.03 8.53
CA CYS A 140 8.23 -9.74 9.62
C CYS A 140 7.83 -11.16 9.20
N GLN A 141 7.44 -11.96 10.19
CA GLN A 141 6.90 -13.29 9.98
C GLN A 141 5.50 -13.38 10.58
N LEU A 142 4.59 -13.98 9.83
CA LEU A 142 3.23 -14.25 10.27
C LEU A 142 3.03 -15.75 10.41
N HIS A 143 2.35 -16.16 11.49
CA HIS A 143 1.97 -17.54 11.73
C HIS A 143 0.56 -17.78 11.23
N ILE A 144 0.39 -18.91 10.55
CA ILE A 144 -0.89 -19.43 10.09
C ILE A 144 -1.32 -20.50 11.09
N ASP A 145 -2.46 -20.27 11.76
CA ASP A 145 -3.04 -21.22 12.72
C ASP A 145 -3.79 -22.37 12.03
#